data_AF-A0AA36FY34-F1
#
_entry.id   AF-A0AA36FY34-F1
#
_cell.length_a   1.000
_cell.length_b   1.000
_cell.length_c   1.000
_cell.angle_alpha   90.00
_cell.angle_beta   90.00
_cell.angle_gamma   90.00
#
_symmetry.space_group_name_H-M   'P 1'
#
loop_
_entity.id
_entity.type
_entity.pdbx_description
1 polymer ?
#
loop_
_entity_poly.entity_id
_entity_poly.type
_entity_poly.pdbx_seq_one_letter_code
_entity_poly.pdbx_strand_id
1 'polypeptide(L)'
;MKDRAGKWEKFDGQAEKYYPAATFELFHATTAVHVISAVQTLLIAGFVVIYFAMEAHGFFILKNYFRLVVASVATLYLAGIVAAVFGAYLERRHFLNIQILVLRSLMLFADIIALAIILIMAIGNRQKWIEAIPTHFVNAKQFYGLLGPFWMYLGAISLHITVAGNMVFQKVINGCIKYFEDKEQAEA
;
A
#
# COMPACT_ATOMS: atom_id res chain seq x y z
N MET A 1 25.25 20.43 3.89
CA MET A 1 25.83 19.07 3.75
C MET A 1 27.24 19.19 3.19
N LYS A 2 28.22 18.40 3.66
CA LYS A 2 29.55 18.35 3.06
C LYS A 2 29.57 17.38 1.88
N ASP A 3 30.10 17.80 0.73
CA ASP A 3 30.37 16.90 -0.40
C ASP A 3 31.49 15.89 -0.06
N ARG A 4 31.78 14.93 -0.96
CA ARG A 4 32.89 13.97 -0.79
C ARG A 4 34.27 14.65 -0.75
N ALA A 5 34.35 15.94 -1.02
CA ALA A 5 35.55 16.77 -0.96
C ALA A 5 35.58 17.70 0.28
N GLY A 6 34.62 17.57 1.20
CA GLY A 6 34.56 18.32 2.45
C GLY A 6 34.05 19.77 2.35
N LYS A 7 33.53 20.20 1.19
CA LYS A 7 32.93 21.53 0.99
C LYS A 7 31.45 21.54 1.39
N TRP A 8 31.04 22.57 2.11
CA TRP A 8 29.65 22.82 2.44
C TRP A 8 28.88 23.21 1.17
N GLU A 9 28.06 22.30 0.65
CA GLU A 9 27.08 22.63 -0.37
C GLU A 9 25.96 23.47 0.26
N LYS A 10 25.67 24.63 -0.36
CA LYS A 10 24.44 25.38 -0.08
C LYS A 10 23.26 24.51 -0.47
N PHE A 11 22.22 24.50 0.36
CA PHE A 11 21.00 23.80 0.04
C PHE A 11 20.39 24.37 -1.23
N ASP A 12 20.30 23.55 -2.26
CA ASP A 12 19.55 23.84 -3.48
C ASP A 12 18.27 23.01 -3.48
N GLY A 13 17.15 23.66 -3.20
CA GLY A 13 15.84 23.01 -3.16
C GLY A 13 15.39 22.42 -4.50
N GLN A 14 16.05 22.75 -5.61
CA GLN A 14 15.77 22.24 -6.95
C GLN A 14 16.77 21.18 -7.43
N ALA A 15 17.67 20.72 -6.55
CA ALA A 15 18.66 19.72 -6.91
C ALA A 15 18.00 18.41 -7.41
N GLU A 16 18.60 17.80 -8.43
CA GLU A 16 18.14 16.57 -9.10
C GLU A 16 17.87 15.42 -8.10
N LYS A 17 18.59 15.39 -6.97
CA LYS A 17 18.41 14.42 -5.88
C LYS A 17 17.02 14.45 -5.21
N TYR A 18 16.22 15.50 -5.39
CA TYR A 18 14.88 15.63 -4.83
C TYR A 18 13.76 15.30 -5.83
N TYR A 19 14.10 14.85 -7.03
CA TYR A 19 13.17 14.28 -7.99
C TYR A 19 13.15 12.75 -7.81
N PRO A 20 12.00 12.12 -7.46
CA PRO A 20 11.95 10.69 -7.20
C PRO A 20 12.20 9.86 -8.49
N ALA A 21 12.97 8.76 -8.37
CA ALA A 21 13.45 7.98 -9.51
C ALA A 21 12.35 7.38 -10.44
N ALA A 22 12.65 7.33 -11.75
CA ALA A 22 12.04 6.64 -12.91
C ALA A 22 10.54 6.82 -13.21
N THR A 23 9.68 7.06 -12.21
CA THR A 23 8.22 7.21 -12.41
C THR A 23 7.68 8.59 -12.07
N PHE A 24 8.46 9.42 -11.35
CA PHE A 24 8.06 10.76 -10.93
C PHE A 24 9.14 11.82 -11.19
N GLU A 25 10.05 11.58 -12.15
CA GLU A 25 11.17 12.49 -12.47
C GLU A 25 10.72 13.91 -12.87
N LEU A 26 9.47 14.05 -13.31
CA LEU A 26 8.85 15.33 -13.67
C LEU A 26 8.35 16.14 -12.46
N PHE A 27 8.25 15.52 -11.29
CA PHE A 27 7.64 16.12 -10.11
C PHE A 27 8.65 16.31 -9.00
N HIS A 28 8.71 17.55 -8.48
CA HIS A 28 9.41 17.84 -7.24
C HIS A 28 8.83 17.01 -6.07
N ALA A 29 9.66 16.71 -5.07
CA ALA A 29 9.34 15.84 -3.94
C ALA A 29 7.96 16.08 -3.30
N THR A 30 7.54 17.33 -3.11
CA THR A 30 6.23 17.66 -2.49
C THR A 30 5.07 17.43 -3.45
N THR A 31 5.21 17.86 -4.71
CA THR A 31 4.21 17.62 -5.77
C THR A 31 4.02 16.12 -6.02
N ALA A 32 5.11 15.34 -5.98
CA ALA A 32 5.05 13.89 -6.11
C ALA A 32 4.20 13.24 -5.01
N VAL A 33 4.21 13.77 -3.78
CA VAL A 33 3.35 13.27 -2.69
C VAL A 33 1.87 13.55 -2.96
N HIS A 34 1.51 14.68 -3.56
CA HIS A 34 0.11 14.94 -3.93
C HIS A 34 -0.36 14.03 -5.06
N VAL A 35 0.47 13.85 -6.10
CA VAL A 35 0.15 12.95 -7.21
C VAL A 35 0.00 11.51 -6.70
N ILE A 36 0.91 11.04 -5.86
CA ILE A 36 0.86 9.66 -5.34
C ILE A 36 -0.35 9.46 -4.43
N SER A 37 -0.71 10.46 -3.63
CA SER A 37 -1.93 10.45 -2.79
C SER A 37 -3.19 10.33 -3.64
N ALA A 38 -3.25 11.02 -4.79
CA ALA A 38 -4.37 10.91 -5.72
C ALA A 38 -4.45 9.51 -6.36
N VAL A 39 -3.32 8.98 -6.84
CA VAL A 39 -3.25 7.61 -7.39
C VAL A 39 -3.65 6.57 -6.35
N GLN A 40 -3.17 6.71 -5.11
CA GLN A 40 -3.52 5.81 -4.01
C GLN A 40 -5.01 5.86 -3.68
N THR A 41 -5.63 7.05 -3.71
CA THR A 41 -7.09 7.23 -3.55
C THR A 41 -7.86 6.50 -4.65
N LEU A 42 -7.46 6.64 -5.91
CA LEU A 42 -8.09 5.95 -7.04
C LEU A 42 -7.99 4.44 -6.92
N LEU A 43 -6.83 3.92 -6.48
CA LEU A 43 -6.65 2.48 -6.26
C LEU A 43 -7.57 1.96 -5.16
N ILE A 44 -7.69 2.66 -4.03
CA ILE A 44 -8.61 2.27 -2.95
C ILE A 44 -10.05 2.27 -3.46
N ALA A 45 -10.47 3.30 -4.20
CA ALA A 45 -11.79 3.37 -4.79
C ALA A 45 -12.04 2.17 -5.73
N GLY A 46 -11.06 1.82 -6.56
CA GLY A 46 -11.09 0.64 -7.42
C GLY A 46 -11.26 -0.66 -6.62
N PHE A 47 -10.48 -0.87 -5.55
CA PHE A 47 -10.60 -2.06 -4.69
C PHE A 47 -11.96 -2.14 -4.00
N VAL A 48 -12.51 -1.03 -3.52
CA VAL A 48 -13.83 -0.97 -2.91
C VAL A 48 -14.93 -1.33 -3.93
N VAL A 49 -14.83 -0.81 -5.16
CA VAL A 49 -15.77 -1.16 -6.24
C VAL A 49 -15.69 -2.64 -6.60
N ILE A 50 -14.48 -3.19 -6.76
CA ILE A 50 -14.27 -4.62 -7.01
C ILE A 50 -14.88 -5.47 -5.90
N TYR A 51 -14.65 -5.08 -4.63
CA TYR A 51 -15.23 -5.77 -3.49
C TYR A 51 -16.76 -5.81 -3.55
N PHE A 52 -17.42 -4.66 -3.78
CA PHE A 52 -18.87 -4.61 -3.87
C PHE A 52 -19.43 -5.39 -5.06
N ALA A 53 -18.73 -5.40 -6.20
CA ALA A 53 -19.11 -6.24 -7.34
C ALA A 53 -19.03 -7.74 -6.98
N MET A 54 -17.94 -8.18 -6.36
CA MET A 54 -17.79 -9.55 -5.88
C MET A 54 -18.84 -9.93 -4.83
N GLU A 55 -19.17 -8.99 -3.94
CA GLU A 55 -20.21 -9.21 -2.93
C GLU A 55 -21.60 -9.38 -3.57
N ALA A 56 -21.93 -8.56 -4.57
CA ALA A 56 -23.19 -8.62 -5.31
C ALA A 56 -23.36 -9.96 -6.04
N HIS A 57 -22.26 -10.51 -6.58
CA HIS A 57 -22.24 -11.82 -7.23
C HIS A 57 -22.10 -13.02 -6.27
N GLY A 58 -22.10 -12.78 -4.95
CA GLY A 58 -22.12 -13.85 -3.95
C GLY A 58 -20.80 -14.59 -3.76
N PHE A 59 -19.66 -13.92 -3.98
CA PHE A 59 -18.34 -14.50 -3.73
C PHE A 59 -18.03 -14.69 -2.24
N PHE A 60 -18.65 -13.89 -1.36
CA PHE A 60 -18.44 -13.94 0.09
C PHE A 60 -19.62 -14.57 0.82
N ILE A 61 -19.34 -15.55 1.69
CA ILE A 61 -20.33 -16.20 2.56
C ILE A 61 -20.52 -15.36 3.82
N LEU A 62 -19.41 -14.98 4.46
CA LEU A 62 -19.38 -14.17 5.68
C LEU A 62 -19.30 -12.66 5.39
N LYS A 63 -20.29 -12.15 4.63
CA LYS A 63 -20.30 -10.78 4.09
C LYS A 63 -20.06 -9.70 5.15
N ASN A 64 -20.68 -9.81 6.32
CA ASN A 64 -20.58 -8.81 7.39
C ASN A 64 -19.14 -8.63 7.90
N TYR A 65 -18.38 -9.73 8.04
CA TYR A 65 -16.98 -9.67 8.48
C TYR A 65 -16.09 -9.04 7.42
N PHE A 66 -16.29 -9.42 6.15
CA PHE A 66 -15.54 -8.81 5.05
C PHE A 66 -15.84 -7.32 4.91
N ARG A 67 -17.09 -6.88 5.07
CA ARG A 67 -17.45 -5.45 5.04
C ARG A 67 -16.72 -4.67 6.12
N LEU A 68 -16.66 -5.22 7.34
CA LEU A 68 -15.95 -4.59 8.46
C LEU A 68 -14.45 -4.46 8.18
N VAL A 69 -13.83 -5.52 7.63
CA VAL A 69 -12.40 -5.51 7.27
C VAL A 69 -12.12 -4.53 6.14
N VAL A 70 -12.94 -4.52 5.08
CA VAL A 70 -12.76 -3.58 3.96
C VAL A 70 -12.96 -2.14 4.42
N ALA A 71 -13.97 -1.88 5.27
CA ALA A 71 -14.20 -0.55 5.83
C ALA A 71 -13.04 -0.10 6.73
N SER A 72 -12.52 -0.97 7.61
CA SER A 72 -11.40 -0.62 8.49
C SER A 72 -10.11 -0.36 7.70
N VAL A 73 -9.80 -1.19 6.71
CA VAL A 73 -8.63 -0.97 5.83
C VAL A 73 -8.79 0.31 5.03
N ALA A 74 -9.96 0.55 4.43
CA ALA A 74 -10.21 1.78 3.65
C ALA A 74 -10.12 3.05 4.51
N THR A 75 -10.67 3.03 5.72
CA THR A 75 -10.59 4.18 6.64
C THR A 75 -9.15 4.46 7.09
N LEU A 76 -8.37 3.43 7.42
CA LEU A 76 -6.94 3.59 7.75
C LEU A 76 -6.16 4.17 6.57
N TYR A 77 -6.39 3.66 5.37
CA TYR A 77 -5.77 4.16 4.15
C TYR A 77 -6.11 5.63 3.89
N LEU A 78 -7.38 6.02 4.01
CA LEU A 78 -7.83 7.40 3.82
C LEU A 78 -7.25 8.33 4.88
N ALA A 79 -7.24 7.92 6.14
CA ALA A 79 -6.63 8.70 7.23
C ALA A 79 -5.14 8.94 6.97
N GLY A 80 -4.44 7.91 6.50
CA GLY A 80 -3.05 8.00 6.11
C GLY A 80 -2.80 8.93 4.90
N ILE A 81 -3.65 8.86 3.87
CA ILE A 81 -3.58 9.77 2.72
C ILE A 81 -3.78 11.23 3.16
N VAL A 82 -4.77 11.49 4.01
CA VAL A 82 -5.03 12.82 4.57
C VAL A 82 -3.79 13.31 5.32
N ALA A 83 -3.19 12.47 6.17
CA ALA A 83 -1.94 12.80 6.85
C ALA A 83 -0.81 13.11 5.85
N ALA A 84 -0.69 12.35 4.77
CA ALA A 84 0.35 12.58 3.75
C ALA A 84 0.19 13.95 3.07
N VAL A 85 -1.03 14.29 2.65
CA VAL A 85 -1.35 15.56 1.99
C VAL A 85 -1.12 16.74 2.93
N PHE A 86 -1.58 16.67 4.19
CA PHE A 86 -1.33 17.70 5.19
C PHE A 86 0.16 17.80 5.54
N GLY A 87 0.87 16.68 5.62
CA GLY A 87 2.31 16.63 5.89
C GLY A 87 3.14 17.29 4.78
N ALA A 88 2.76 17.08 3.53
CA ALA A 88 3.38 17.74 2.38
C ALA A 88 3.08 19.24 2.36
N TYR A 89 1.83 19.64 2.62
CA TYR A 89 1.41 21.06 2.62
C TYR A 89 2.02 21.87 3.77
N LEU A 90 2.07 21.30 4.98
CA LEU A 90 2.62 21.95 6.17
C LEU A 90 4.14 21.76 6.32
N GLU A 91 4.77 21.05 5.39
CA GLU A 91 6.19 20.66 5.45
C GLU A 91 6.56 19.93 6.77
N ARG A 92 5.62 19.17 7.34
CA ARG A 92 5.79 18.47 8.62
C ARG A 92 6.00 16.98 8.39
N ARG A 93 7.25 16.53 8.57
CA ARG A 93 7.65 15.11 8.43
C ARG A 93 6.87 14.15 9.30
N HIS A 94 6.41 14.59 10.47
CA HIS A 94 5.67 13.73 11.41
C HIS A 94 4.43 13.10 10.76
N PHE A 95 3.67 13.86 9.98
CA PHE A 95 2.49 13.33 9.28
C PHE A 95 2.85 12.36 8.14
N LEU A 96 3.95 12.62 7.43
CA LEU A 96 4.46 11.71 6.40
C LEU A 96 4.91 10.37 7.01
N ASN A 97 5.53 10.41 8.19
CA ASN A 97 5.91 9.21 8.94
C ASN A 97 4.70 8.40 9.41
N ILE A 98 3.60 9.07 9.80
CA ILE A 98 2.34 8.39 10.14
C ILE A 98 1.80 7.64 8.92
N GLN A 99 1.78 8.26 7.73
CA GLN A 99 1.36 7.57 6.50
C GLN A 99 2.22 6.34 6.20
N ILE A 100 3.54 6.46 6.32
CA ILE A 100 4.46 5.33 6.10
C ILE A 100 4.19 4.21 7.10
N LEU A 101 3.95 4.54 8.37
CA LEU A 101 3.62 3.56 9.41
C LEU A 101 2.35 2.79 9.04
N VAL A 102 1.27 3.50 8.68
CA VAL A 102 0.00 2.89 8.26
C VAL A 102 0.21 1.97 7.06
N LEU A 103 0.90 2.45 6.01
CA LEU A 103 1.21 1.65 4.82
C LEU A 103 2.00 0.38 5.17
N ARG A 104 3.05 0.49 5.99
CA ARG A 104 3.87 -0.66 6.39
C ARG A 104 3.10 -1.67 7.20
N SER A 105 2.27 -1.24 8.13
CA SER A 105 1.43 -2.13 8.93
C SER A 105 0.44 -2.90 8.06
N LEU A 106 -0.20 -2.25 7.09
CA LEU A 106 -1.13 -2.89 6.16
C LEU A 106 -0.42 -3.83 5.18
N MET A 107 0.76 -3.47 4.70
CA MET A 107 1.59 -4.35 3.87
C MET A 107 1.99 -5.62 4.63
N LEU A 108 2.46 -5.49 5.86
CA LEU A 108 2.79 -6.64 6.72
C LEU A 108 1.57 -7.54 6.94
N PHE A 109 0.41 -6.95 7.21
CA PHE A 109 -0.83 -7.70 7.39
C PHE A 109 -1.23 -8.47 6.12
N ALA A 110 -1.12 -7.84 4.94
CA ALA A 110 -1.37 -8.48 3.66
C ALA A 110 -0.41 -9.65 3.39
N ASP A 111 0.89 -9.49 3.70
CA ASP A 111 1.88 -10.56 3.56
C ASP A 111 1.60 -11.73 4.51
N ILE A 112 1.18 -11.46 5.76
CA ILE A 112 0.77 -12.52 6.71
C ILE A 112 -0.42 -13.32 6.15
N ILE A 113 -1.42 -12.64 5.57
CA ILE A 113 -2.56 -13.31 4.94
C ILE A 113 -2.13 -14.13 3.73
N ALA A 114 -1.29 -13.56 2.84
CA ALA A 114 -0.80 -14.27 1.66
C ALA A 114 -0.04 -15.55 2.04
N LEU A 115 0.82 -15.46 3.07
CA LEU A 115 1.57 -16.59 3.60
C LEU A 115 0.62 -17.64 4.21
N ALA A 116 -0.43 -17.21 4.94
CA ALA A 116 -1.44 -18.11 5.47
C ALA A 116 -2.20 -18.86 4.34
N ILE A 117 -2.55 -18.19 3.25
CA ILE A 117 -3.20 -18.82 2.08
C ILE A 117 -2.28 -19.90 1.47
N ILE A 118 -0.99 -19.58 1.29
CA ILE A 118 -0.01 -20.52 0.75
C ILE A 118 0.16 -21.73 1.67
N LEU A 119 0.19 -21.53 3.00
CA LEU A 119 0.29 -22.63 3.97
C LEU A 119 -0.96 -23.51 3.99
N ILE A 120 -2.16 -22.91 3.93
CA ILE A 120 -3.42 -23.66 3.83
C ILE A 120 -3.40 -24.55 2.58
N MET A 121 -2.91 -24.04 1.45
CA MET A 121 -2.75 -24.82 0.23
C MET A 121 -1.71 -25.93 0.35
N ALA A 122 -0.54 -25.63 0.90
CA ALA A 122 0.55 -26.59 1.02
C ALA A 122 0.20 -27.77 1.95
N ILE A 123 -0.53 -27.50 3.03
CA ILE A 123 -0.91 -28.51 4.03
C ILE A 123 -2.28 -29.14 3.71
N GLY A 124 -3.19 -28.39 3.07
CA GLY A 124 -4.56 -28.81 2.74
C GLY A 124 -4.60 -30.12 1.94
N ASN A 125 -3.65 -30.34 1.04
CA ASN A 125 -3.51 -31.61 0.31
C ASN A 125 -3.29 -32.84 1.21
N ARG A 126 -2.86 -32.65 2.47
CA ARG A 126 -2.63 -33.71 3.45
C ARG A 126 -3.73 -33.80 4.51
N GLN A 127 -4.52 -32.76 4.71
CA GLN A 127 -5.54 -32.69 5.77
C GLN A 127 -6.82 -32.01 5.28
N LYS A 128 -7.90 -32.80 5.13
CA LYS A 128 -9.22 -32.36 4.63
C LYS A 128 -9.85 -31.21 5.44
N TRP A 129 -9.54 -31.09 6.73
CA TRP A 129 -10.08 -30.00 7.55
C TRP A 129 -9.44 -28.65 7.20
N ILE A 130 -8.15 -28.62 6.83
CA ILE A 130 -7.45 -27.39 6.42
C ILE A 130 -7.94 -26.93 5.04
N GLU A 131 -8.16 -27.88 4.14
CA GLU A 131 -8.72 -27.62 2.81
C GLU A 131 -10.11 -26.96 2.87
N ALA A 132 -10.92 -27.26 3.89
CA ALA A 132 -12.25 -26.68 4.05
C ALA A 132 -12.23 -25.23 4.57
N ILE A 133 -11.14 -24.77 5.20
CA ILE A 133 -11.07 -23.45 5.85
C ILE A 133 -11.50 -22.31 4.91
N PRO A 134 -10.95 -22.16 3.68
CA PRO A 134 -11.35 -21.06 2.81
C PRO A 134 -12.82 -21.11 2.42
N THR A 135 -13.39 -22.31 2.27
CA THR A 135 -14.79 -22.52 1.87
C THR A 135 -15.79 -22.09 2.93
N HIS A 136 -15.37 -21.89 4.18
CA HIS A 136 -16.20 -21.29 5.22
C HIS A 136 -16.33 -19.76 5.07
N PHE A 137 -15.34 -19.11 4.46
CA PHE A 137 -15.32 -17.65 4.31
C PHE A 137 -15.83 -17.21 2.93
N VAL A 138 -15.44 -17.94 1.88
CA VAL A 138 -15.70 -17.59 0.48
C VAL A 138 -16.38 -18.72 -0.28
N ASN A 139 -17.16 -18.35 -1.29
CA ASN A 139 -17.79 -19.30 -2.19
C ASN A 139 -16.76 -19.83 -3.20
N ALA A 140 -16.12 -20.94 -2.87
CA ALA A 140 -15.07 -21.54 -3.70
C ALA A 140 -15.54 -21.87 -5.12
N LYS A 141 -16.83 -22.17 -5.35
CA LYS A 141 -17.35 -22.43 -6.70
C LYS A 141 -17.33 -21.17 -7.58
N GLN A 142 -17.69 -20.02 -7.02
CA GLN A 142 -17.64 -18.74 -7.73
C GLN A 142 -16.19 -18.35 -8.06
N PHE A 143 -15.28 -18.49 -7.09
CA PHE A 143 -13.86 -18.24 -7.30
C PHE A 143 -13.23 -19.19 -8.32
N TYR A 144 -13.59 -20.48 -8.27
CA TYR A 144 -13.14 -21.46 -9.26
C TYR A 144 -13.67 -21.15 -10.66
N GLY A 145 -14.93 -20.71 -10.78
CA GLY A 145 -15.51 -20.31 -12.07
C GLY A 145 -14.83 -19.08 -12.69
N LEU A 146 -14.39 -18.13 -11.86
CA LEU A 146 -13.76 -16.89 -12.32
C LEU A 146 -12.24 -17.03 -12.58
N LEU A 147 -11.51 -17.63 -11.63
CA LEU A 147 -10.05 -17.65 -11.59
C LEU A 147 -9.47 -19.05 -11.84
N GLY A 148 -10.32 -20.06 -12.03
CA GLY A 148 -9.91 -21.44 -12.26
C GLY A 148 -9.41 -22.16 -11.00
N PRO A 149 -8.74 -23.33 -11.17
CA PRO A 149 -8.29 -24.16 -10.05
C PRO A 149 -7.22 -23.51 -9.16
N PHE A 150 -6.54 -22.48 -9.65
CA PHE A 150 -5.45 -21.79 -8.95
C PHE A 150 -5.91 -20.50 -8.26
N TRP A 151 -7.22 -20.28 -8.07
CA TRP A 151 -7.78 -19.04 -7.53
C TRP A 151 -7.14 -18.59 -6.20
N MET A 152 -6.77 -19.53 -5.32
CA MET A 152 -6.08 -19.21 -4.06
C MET A 152 -4.67 -18.66 -4.27
N TYR A 153 -3.90 -19.23 -5.21
CA TYR A 153 -2.59 -18.70 -5.57
C TYR A 153 -2.71 -17.32 -6.21
N LEU A 154 -3.69 -17.14 -7.09
CA LEU A 154 -3.95 -15.83 -7.71
C LEU A 154 -4.37 -14.79 -6.65
N GLY A 155 -5.10 -15.20 -5.62
CA GLY A 155 -5.41 -14.35 -4.46
C GLY A 155 -4.17 -13.96 -3.64
N ALA A 156 -3.26 -14.89 -3.36
CA ALA A 156 -2.01 -14.57 -2.66
C ALA A 156 -1.10 -13.67 -3.51
N ILE A 157 -0.98 -13.94 -4.81
CA ILE A 157 -0.19 -13.12 -5.74
C ILE A 157 -0.77 -11.70 -5.84
N SER A 158 -2.10 -11.55 -5.91
CA SER A 158 -2.72 -10.22 -5.98
C SER A 158 -2.48 -9.39 -4.71
N LEU A 159 -2.44 -10.02 -3.53
CA LEU A 159 -2.02 -9.36 -2.29
C LEU A 159 -0.57 -8.88 -2.38
N HIS A 160 0.36 -9.70 -2.87
CA HIS A 160 1.76 -9.28 -3.04
C HIS A 160 1.96 -8.18 -4.08
N ILE A 161 1.22 -8.21 -5.21
CA ILE A 161 1.24 -7.13 -6.19
C ILE A 161 0.78 -5.82 -5.55
N THR A 162 -0.25 -5.88 -4.69
CA THR A 162 -0.73 -4.71 -3.94
C THR A 162 0.33 -4.17 -2.98
N VAL A 163 1.03 -5.06 -2.25
CA VAL A 163 2.17 -4.70 -1.40
C VAL A 163 3.29 -4.03 -2.20
N ALA A 164 3.67 -4.58 -3.36
CA ALA A 164 4.68 -4.01 -4.24
C ALA A 164 4.29 -2.60 -4.72
N GLY A 165 3.02 -2.39 -5.10
CA GLY A 165 2.51 -1.07 -5.43
C GLY A 165 2.63 -0.06 -4.27
N ASN A 166 2.28 -0.48 -3.05
CA ASN A 166 2.43 0.36 -1.87
C ASN A 166 3.89 0.71 -1.53
N MET A 167 4.84 -0.18 -1.83
CA MET A 167 6.28 0.12 -1.66
C MET A 167 6.74 1.26 -2.57
N VAL A 168 6.19 1.38 -3.78
CA VAL A 168 6.45 2.52 -4.67
C VAL A 168 6.00 3.83 -4.01
N PHE A 169 4.80 3.83 -3.40
CA PHE A 169 4.26 4.99 -2.70
C PHE A 169 5.13 5.39 -1.51
N GLN A 170 5.54 4.40 -0.72
CA GLN A 170 6.43 4.62 0.41
C GLN A 170 7.77 5.25 -0.03
N LYS A 171 8.32 4.85 -1.18
CA LYS A 171 9.57 5.40 -1.70
C LYS A 171 9.44 6.89 -2.04
N VAL A 172 8.33 7.31 -2.63
CA VAL A 172 8.06 8.73 -2.94
C VAL A 172 7.97 9.55 -1.64
N ILE A 173 7.22 9.06 -0.65
CA ILE A 173 7.06 9.76 0.64
C ILE A 173 8.40 9.87 1.38
N ASN A 174 9.21 8.81 1.39
CA ASN A 174 10.56 8.85 1.96
C ASN A 174 11.46 9.89 1.29
N GLY A 175 11.33 10.07 -0.03
CA GLY A 175 12.05 11.13 -0.76
C GLY A 175 11.66 12.53 -0.29
N CYS A 176 10.37 12.76 -0.05
CA CYS A 176 9.86 14.02 0.49
C CYS A 176 10.31 14.28 1.94
N ILE A 177 10.32 13.23 2.78
CA ILE A 177 10.87 13.34 4.14
C ILE A 177 12.33 13.78 4.09
N LYS A 178 13.15 13.14 3.26
CA LYS A 178 14.56 13.49 3.10
C LYS A 178 14.76 14.90 2.57
N TYR A 179 13.90 15.36 1.66
CA TYR A 179 13.91 16.75 1.21
C TYR A 179 13.69 17.72 2.38
N PHE A 180 12.70 17.45 3.24
CA PHE A 180 12.50 18.24 4.45
C PHE A 180 13.72 18.11 5.38
N GLU A 181 14.22 16.88 5.61
CA GLU A 181 15.58 16.48 6.07
C GLU A 181 16.61 17.59 5.90
N ASP A 182 16.99 17.71 4.64
CA ASP A 182 18.08 18.54 4.18
C ASP A 182 17.74 20.03 4.26
N LYS A 183 16.47 20.42 4.14
CA LYS A 183 16.00 21.82 4.24
C LYS A 183 16.18 22.37 5.66
N GLU A 184 15.70 21.65 6.67
CA GLU A 184 15.80 22.08 8.08
C GLU A 184 17.26 22.18 8.54
N GLN A 185 18.12 21.23 8.12
CA GLN A 185 19.56 21.27 8.42
C GLN A 185 20.29 22.44 7.78
N ALA A 186 19.76 23.02 6.72
CA ALA A 186 20.36 24.16 6.03
C ALA A 186 19.88 25.51 6.58
N GLU A 187 18.72 25.52 7.24
CA GLU A 187 18.13 26.71 7.87
C GLU A 187 18.54 26.86 9.35
N ALA A 188 19.11 25.81 9.97
CA ALA A 188 19.66 25.78 11.33
C ALA A 188 21.14 26.22 11.39
#